data_AF-A0AAN8EX80-F1
#
_entry.id   AF-A0AAN8EX80-F1
#
_cell.length_a   1.000
_cell.length_b   1.000
_cell.length_c   1.000
_cell.angle_alpha   90.00
_cell.angle_beta   90.00
_cell.angle_gamma   90.00
#
_symmetry.space_group_name_H-M   'P 1'
#
loop_
_entity.id
_entity.type
_entity.pdbx_description
1 polymer ?
#
loop_
_entity_poly.entity_id
_entity_poly.type
_entity_poly.pdbx_seq_one_letter_code
_entity_poly.pdbx_strand_id
1 'polypeptide(L)'
;MMISGLIGGPILLFFLAVVTARTAMQLGDNWLIMQRRWPKYLEPCRSPYAEMAYRSIGGRASRIAHALIQITLFGGASVFSLLAARNIADLLHLFGFPIHFCISLFAVAIFLWPFMMLRSPMHFWQVSIGAALSTTVAVILILIGTSIDIPTCFPVSFRFDQGIPHGKFLLTAYQEI
;
A
#
# COMPACT_ATOMS: atom_id res chain seq x y z
N MET A 1 3.46 12.63 1.46
CA MET A 1 3.14 13.93 0.83
C MET A 1 3.87 13.96 -0.51
N MET A 2 3.16 14.03 -1.64
CA MET A 2 3.85 14.15 -2.94
C MET A 2 4.63 15.46 -2.95
N ILE A 3 5.85 15.41 -3.46
CA ILE A 3 6.75 16.57 -3.61
C ILE A 3 6.10 17.68 -4.47
N SER A 4 5.06 17.32 -5.24
CA SER A 4 4.28 18.16 -6.17
C SER A 4 3.37 19.23 -5.55
N GLY A 5 3.41 19.43 -4.22
CA GLY A 5 2.60 20.44 -3.53
C GLY A 5 1.09 20.13 -3.46
N LEU A 6 0.33 21.03 -2.84
CA LEU A 6 -1.10 20.84 -2.53
C LEU A 6 -1.99 20.76 -3.78
N ILE A 7 -1.61 21.41 -4.88
CA ILE A 7 -2.38 21.45 -6.14
C ILE A 7 -1.87 20.39 -7.13
N GLY A 8 -0.55 20.25 -7.27
CA GLY A 8 0.04 19.30 -8.23
C GLY A 8 -0.18 17.84 -7.82
N GLY A 9 -0.24 17.56 -6.51
CA GLY A 9 -0.51 16.22 -6.00
C GLY A 9 -1.85 15.63 -6.45
N PRO A 10 -2.99 16.27 -6.13
CA PRO A 10 -4.31 15.77 -6.54
C PRO A 10 -4.47 15.57 -8.05
N ILE A 11 -3.93 16.48 -8.86
CA ILE A 11 -3.98 16.38 -10.33
C ILE A 11 -3.22 15.14 -10.81
N LEU A 12 -2.01 14.91 -10.31
CA LEU A 12 -1.20 13.74 -10.66
C LEU A 12 -1.90 12.43 -10.22
N LEU A 13 -2.47 12.39 -9.01
CA LEU A 13 -3.21 11.24 -8.53
C LEU A 13 -4.42 10.92 -9.41
N PHE A 14 -5.19 11.94 -9.79
CA PHE A 14 -6.34 11.76 -10.66
C PHE A 14 -5.92 11.17 -12.02
N PHE A 15 -4.87 11.72 -12.63
CA PHE A 15 -4.35 11.23 -13.91
C PHE A 15 -3.86 9.77 -13.81
N LEU A 16 -3.04 9.45 -12.80
CA LEU A 16 -2.55 8.09 -12.58
C LEU A 16 -3.69 7.11 -12.28
N ALA A 17 -4.71 7.54 -11.53
CA ALA A 17 -5.88 6.73 -11.24
C ALA A 17 -6.65 6.38 -12.52
N VAL A 18 -6.88 7.34 -13.41
CA VAL A 18 -7.52 7.09 -14.71
C VAL A 18 -6.70 6.11 -15.53
N VAL A 19 -5.41 6.36 -15.73
CA VAL A 19 -4.54 5.48 -16.53
C VAL A 19 -4.55 4.05 -15.98
N THR A 20 -4.38 3.89 -14.66
CA THR A 20 -4.35 2.57 -14.00
C THR A 20 -5.71 1.87 -14.05
N ALA A 21 -6.82 2.61 -13.92
CA ALA A 21 -8.16 2.04 -14.05
C ALA A 21 -8.41 1.54 -15.48
N ARG A 22 -8.00 2.29 -16.50
CA ARG A 22 -8.15 1.86 -17.91
C ARG A 22 -7.37 0.59 -18.19
N THR A 23 -6.12 0.49 -17.72
CA THR A 23 -5.29 -0.71 -17.92
C THR A 23 -5.83 -1.91 -17.15
N ALA A 24 -6.32 -1.71 -15.93
CA ALA A 24 -6.94 -2.77 -15.13
C ALA A 24 -8.20 -3.34 -15.81
N MET A 25 -9.07 -2.48 -16.35
CA MET A 25 -10.26 -2.91 -17.10
C MET A 25 -9.89 -3.72 -18.35
N GLN A 26 -8.94 -3.23 -19.14
CA GLN A 26 -8.49 -3.94 -20.34
C GLN A 26 -7.91 -5.32 -20.01
N LEU A 27 -7.18 -5.44 -18.89
CA LEU A 27 -6.64 -6.71 -18.44
C LEU A 27 -7.75 -7.68 -18.00
N GLY A 28 -8.81 -7.18 -17.35
CA GLY A 28 -10.01 -7.94 -17.02
C GLY A 28 -10.74 -8.46 -18.25
N ASP A 29 -10.93 -7.62 -19.26
CA ASP A 29 -11.57 -8.02 -20.53
C ASP A 29 -10.77 -9.09 -21.26
N ASN A 30 -9.43 -8.94 -21.31
CA ASN A 30 -8.55 -9.95 -21.88
C ASN A 30 -8.65 -11.29 -21.15
N TRP A 31 -8.79 -11.28 -19.81
CA TRP A 31 -9.03 -12.49 -19.03
C TRP A 31 -10.34 -13.18 -19.41
N LEU A 32 -11.42 -12.39 -19.56
CA LEU A 32 -12.74 -12.91 -19.92
C LEU A 32 -12.73 -13.53 -21.33
N ILE A 33 -12.08 -12.88 -22.30
CA ILE A 33 -11.90 -13.42 -23.65
C ILE A 33 -11.12 -14.75 -23.59
N MET A 34 -10.07 -14.82 -22.78
CA MET A 34 -9.27 -16.04 -22.63
C MET A 34 -10.08 -17.20 -22.04
N GLN A 35 -10.87 -16.95 -20.99
CA GLN A 35 -11.74 -17.96 -20.39
C GLN A 35 -12.81 -18.46 -21.36
N ARG A 36 -13.39 -17.58 -22.19
CA ARG A 36 -14.36 -17.97 -23.24
C ARG A 36 -13.72 -18.82 -24.33
N ARG A 37 -12.47 -18.57 -24.69
CA ARG A 37 -11.75 -19.29 -25.76
C ARG A 37 -11.19 -20.63 -25.32
N TRP A 38 -10.79 -20.77 -24.05
CA TRP A 38 -10.21 -22.00 -23.51
C TRP A 38 -10.86 -22.39 -22.18
N PRO A 39 -11.74 -23.41 -22.16
CA PRO A 39 -12.50 -23.78 -20.96
C PRO A 39 -11.62 -24.33 -19.82
N LYS A 40 -10.37 -24.70 -20.10
CA LYS A 40 -9.38 -25.12 -19.09
C LYS A 40 -9.13 -24.05 -18.01
N TYR A 41 -9.33 -22.76 -18.32
CA TYR A 41 -9.08 -21.66 -17.39
C TYR A 41 -10.31 -21.24 -16.56
N LEU A 42 -11.42 -22.00 -16.64
CA LEU A 42 -12.57 -21.84 -15.75
C LEU A 42 -12.25 -22.35 -14.33
N GLU A 43 -11.28 -23.26 -14.21
CA GLU A 43 -10.78 -23.74 -12.92
C GLU A 43 -9.68 -22.82 -12.36
N PRO A 44 -9.53 -22.72 -11.02
CA PRO A 44 -8.49 -21.91 -10.39
C PRO A 44 -7.08 -22.27 -10.87
N CYS A 45 -6.44 -21.35 -11.58
CA CYS A 45 -5.06 -21.50 -12.03
C CYS A 45 -4.08 -20.84 -11.04
N ARG A 46 -2.90 -21.45 -10.85
CA ARG A 46 -1.85 -20.94 -9.94
C ARG A 46 -1.23 -19.61 -10.42
N SER A 47 -1.20 -19.34 -11.73
CA SER A 47 -0.61 -18.11 -12.29
C SER A 47 -1.37 -17.61 -13.53
N PRO A 48 -2.49 -16.89 -13.34
CA PRO A 48 -3.35 -16.46 -14.44
C PRO A 48 -2.63 -15.54 -15.43
N TYR A 49 -1.85 -14.57 -14.94
CA TYR A 49 -1.17 -13.58 -15.78
C TYR A 49 -0.02 -14.16 -16.62
N ALA A 50 0.72 -15.14 -16.09
CA ALA A 50 1.77 -15.81 -16.86
C ALA A 50 1.16 -16.66 -18.00
N GLU A 51 0.00 -17.26 -17.77
CA GLU A 51 -0.76 -18.01 -18.79
C GLU A 51 -1.37 -17.09 -19.86
N MET A 52 -1.92 -15.94 -19.47
CA MET A 52 -2.36 -14.91 -20.42
C MET A 52 -1.21 -14.49 -21.34
N ALA A 53 -0.04 -14.20 -20.78
CA ALA A 53 1.15 -13.82 -21.54
C ALA A 53 1.68 -14.96 -22.42
N TYR A 54 1.57 -16.21 -21.95
CA TYR A 54 1.92 -17.39 -22.73
C TYR A 54 1.05 -17.52 -23.98
N ARG A 55 -0.26 -17.31 -23.84
CA ARG A 55 -1.23 -17.43 -24.95
C ARG A 55 -1.19 -16.27 -25.92
N SER A 56 -0.78 -15.08 -25.49
CA SER A 56 -0.71 -13.90 -26.36
C SER A 56 0.58 -13.80 -27.17
N ILE A 57 1.74 -13.99 -26.54
CA ILE A 57 3.06 -13.71 -27.15
C ILE A 57 4.02 -14.92 -27.06
N GLY A 58 3.72 -15.91 -26.21
CA GLY A 58 4.49 -17.17 -26.10
C GLY A 58 5.32 -17.30 -24.82
N GLY A 59 6.14 -18.35 -24.76
CA GLY A 59 6.87 -18.77 -23.56
C GLY A 59 7.89 -17.78 -22.99
N ARG A 60 8.45 -16.88 -23.82
CA ARG A 60 9.35 -15.81 -23.35
C ARG A 60 8.58 -14.73 -22.57
N ALA A 61 7.42 -14.30 -23.09
CA ALA A 61 6.58 -13.31 -22.42
C ALA A 61 6.01 -13.82 -21.10
N SER A 62 5.64 -15.10 -21.03
CA SER A 62 5.19 -15.75 -19.79
C SER A 62 6.24 -15.66 -18.67
N ARG A 63 7.51 -15.95 -18.97
CA ARG A 63 8.61 -15.84 -17.99
C ARG A 63 8.84 -14.41 -17.54
N ILE A 64 8.79 -13.44 -18.45
CA ILE A 64 8.93 -12.01 -18.12
C ILE A 64 7.79 -11.55 -17.22
N ALA A 65 6.54 -11.89 -17.58
CA ALA A 65 5.37 -11.54 -16.78
C ALA A 65 5.46 -12.13 -15.36
N HIS A 66 5.85 -13.41 -15.26
CA HIS A 66 6.05 -14.05 -13.96
C HIS A 66 7.14 -13.35 -13.13
N ALA A 67 8.27 -12.99 -13.74
CA ALA A 67 9.34 -12.26 -13.05
C ALA A 67 8.88 -10.88 -12.54
N LEU A 68 8.19 -10.09 -13.37
CA LEU A 68 7.69 -8.77 -13.00
C LEU A 68 6.67 -8.83 -11.85
N ILE A 69 5.80 -9.84 -11.86
CA ILE A 69 4.84 -10.07 -10.79
C ILE A 69 5.58 -10.39 -9.48
N GLN A 70 6.56 -11.30 -9.50
CA GLN A 70 7.33 -11.64 -8.30
C GLN A 70 8.10 -10.43 -7.73
N ILE A 71 8.71 -9.62 -8.59
CA ILE A 71 9.40 -8.38 -8.19
C ILE A 71 8.42 -7.42 -7.50
N THR A 72 7.22 -7.23 -8.07
CA THR A 72 6.20 -6.34 -7.50
C THR A 72 5.69 -6.85 -6.16
N LEU A 73 5.45 -8.16 -6.03
CA LEU A 73 4.98 -8.77 -4.79
C LEU A 73 6.04 -8.67 -3.69
N PHE A 74 7.32 -8.90 -4.01
CA PHE A 74 8.43 -8.71 -3.07
C PHE A 74 8.58 -7.25 -2.63
N GLY A 75 8.48 -6.32 -3.59
CA GLY A 75 8.49 -4.88 -3.30
C GLY A 75 7.34 -4.47 -2.37
N GLY A 76 6.12 -4.93 -2.66
CA GLY A 76 4.96 -4.68 -1.79
C GLY A 76 5.15 -5.26 -0.39
N ALA A 77 5.53 -6.53 -0.29
CA ALA A 77 5.72 -7.21 0.98
C ALA A 77 6.78 -6.51 1.87
N SER A 78 7.89 -6.08 1.28
CA SER A 78 8.93 -5.36 2.03
C SER A 78 8.41 -4.01 2.54
N VAL A 79 7.82 -3.17 1.69
CA VAL A 79 7.30 -1.85 2.09
C VAL A 79 6.21 -1.97 3.17
N PHE A 80 5.26 -2.90 3.02
CA PHE A 80 4.23 -3.10 4.03
C PHE A 80 4.78 -3.62 5.35
N SER A 81 5.83 -4.46 5.33
CA SER A 81 6.50 -4.92 6.54
C SER A 81 7.18 -3.77 7.29
N LEU A 82 7.86 -2.87 6.55
CA LEU A 82 8.46 -1.66 7.12
C LEU A 82 7.39 -0.75 7.75
N LEU A 83 6.28 -0.54 7.05
CA LEU A 83 5.18 0.28 7.54
C LEU A 83 4.55 -0.33 8.81
N ALA A 84 4.32 -1.65 8.84
CA ALA A 84 3.76 -2.33 9.99
C ALA A 84 4.70 -2.25 11.21
N ALA A 85 5.99 -2.50 11.01
CA ALA A 85 7.00 -2.40 12.06
C ALA A 85 7.06 -1.01 12.70
N ARG A 86 6.90 0.05 11.87
CA ARG A 86 6.89 1.43 12.37
C ARG A 86 5.66 1.71 13.21
N ASN A 87 4.47 1.38 12.70
CA ASN A 87 3.22 1.57 13.44
C ASN A 87 3.23 0.81 14.78
N ILE A 88 3.75 -0.42 14.80
CA ILE A 88 3.85 -1.21 16.05
C ILE A 88 4.83 -0.57 17.04
N ALA A 89 5.99 -0.10 16.58
CA ALA A 89 6.96 0.57 17.45
C ALA A 89 6.39 1.86 18.06
N ASP A 90 5.70 2.67 17.27
CA ASP A 90 5.08 3.91 17.73
C ASP A 90 3.93 3.64 18.74
N LEU A 91 3.11 2.60 18.50
CA LEU A 91 2.07 2.17 19.44
C LEU A 91 2.65 1.67 20.76
N LEU A 92 3.69 0.83 20.73
CA LEU A 92 4.31 0.30 21.95
C LEU A 92 4.99 1.40 22.78
N HIS A 93 5.56 2.39 22.11
CA HIS A 93 6.10 3.56 22.78
C HIS A 93 5.02 4.33 23.56
N LEU A 94 3.81 4.46 22.98
CA LEU A 94 2.65 5.07 23.66
C LEU A 94 2.18 4.27 24.89
N PHE A 95 2.30 2.94 24.86
CA PHE A 95 2.00 2.05 26.00
C PHE A 95 3.14 1.97 27.05
N GLY A 96 4.21 2.76 26.90
CA GLY A 96 5.31 2.82 27.86
C GLY A 96 6.40 1.76 27.67
N PHE A 97 6.39 1.01 26.58
CA PHE A 97 7.44 0.05 26.23
C PHE A 97 8.28 0.57 25.05
N PRO A 98 9.41 1.27 25.30
CA PRO A 98 10.26 1.78 24.22
C PRO A 98 11.02 0.62 23.55
N ILE A 99 10.47 0.09 22.46
CA ILE A 99 11.13 -0.93 21.63
C ILE A 99 11.75 -0.27 20.41
N HIS A 100 12.99 -0.66 20.08
CA HIS A 100 13.66 -0.19 18.87
C HIS A 100 12.99 -0.72 17.60
N PHE A 101 12.87 0.13 16.57
CA PHE A 101 12.28 -0.18 15.27
C PHE A 101 12.82 -1.47 14.63
N CYS A 102 14.14 -1.71 14.73
CA CYS A 102 14.78 -2.90 14.17
C CYS A 102 14.22 -4.20 14.78
N ILE A 103 13.90 -4.20 16.07
CA ILE A 103 13.36 -5.37 16.77
C ILE A 103 11.92 -5.62 16.31
N SER A 104 11.10 -4.56 16.18
CA SER A 104 9.74 -4.68 15.63
C SER A 104 9.72 -5.22 14.20
N LEU A 105 10.71 -4.86 13.38
CA LEU A 105 10.86 -5.38 12.03
C LEU A 105 11.10 -6.89 12.01
N PHE A 106 12.04 -7.38 12.82
CA PHE A 106 12.29 -8.82 12.94
C PHE A 106 11.07 -9.56 13.51
N ALA A 107 10.39 -8.99 14.50
CA ALA A 107 9.18 -9.57 15.08
C ALA A 107 8.06 -9.76 14.04
N VAL A 108 7.80 -8.73 13.21
CA VAL A 108 6.82 -8.80 12.12
C VAL A 108 7.23 -9.84 11.08
N ALA A 109 8.50 -9.90 10.69
CA ALA A 109 8.99 -10.87 9.72
C ALA A 109 8.84 -12.33 10.22
N ILE A 110 9.23 -12.60 11.47
CA ILE A 110 9.08 -13.92 12.09
C ILE A 110 7.61 -14.29 12.22
N PHE A 111 6.74 -13.34 12.57
CA PHE A 111 5.30 -13.57 12.65
C PHE A 111 4.68 -13.88 11.29
N LEU A 112 5.05 -13.16 10.23
CA LEU A 112 4.51 -13.36 8.88
C LEU A 112 5.07 -14.60 8.18
N TRP A 113 6.28 -15.05 8.55
CA TRP A 113 6.94 -16.22 7.99
C TRP A 113 6.07 -17.50 7.97
N PRO A 114 5.47 -17.95 9.09
CA PRO A 114 4.59 -19.12 9.08
C PRO A 114 3.37 -18.90 8.19
N PHE A 115 2.80 -17.69 8.15
CA PHE A 115 1.66 -17.39 7.28
C PHE A 115 2.02 -17.43 5.79
N MET A 116 3.25 -17.07 5.41
CA MET A 116 3.71 -17.20 4.02
C MET A 116 3.93 -18.65 3.60
N MET A 117 4.28 -19.53 4.54
CA MET A 117 4.43 -20.97 4.27
C MET A 117 3.07 -21.67 4.10
N LEU A 118 1.99 -21.13 4.68
CA LEU A 118 0.63 -21.59 4.37
C LEU A 118 0.31 -21.21 2.92
N ARG A 119 0.34 -22.22 2.05
CA ARG A 119 -0.14 -22.13 0.66
C ARG A 119 -1.56 -21.59 0.69
N SER A 120 -1.74 -20.31 0.37
CA SER A 120 -3.00 -19.56 0.49
C SER A 120 -4.20 -20.41 0.05
N PRO A 121 -4.97 -20.97 1.00
CA PRO A 121 -6.22 -21.61 0.66
C PRO A 121 -7.16 -20.49 0.19
N MET A 122 -7.99 -20.80 -0.81
CA MET A 122 -9.00 -19.90 -1.38
C MET A 122 -9.97 -19.29 -0.33
N HIS A 123 -9.88 -19.72 0.94
CA HIS A 123 -10.71 -19.32 2.07
C HIS A 123 -10.20 -18.10 2.87
N PHE A 124 -9.14 -17.39 2.46
CA PHE A 124 -8.59 -16.21 3.17
C PHE A 124 -9.40 -14.89 3.00
N TRP A 125 -10.66 -14.96 2.55
CA TRP A 125 -11.51 -13.78 2.32
C TRP A 125 -11.67 -12.88 3.56
N GLN A 126 -11.63 -13.47 4.76
CA GLN A 126 -11.75 -12.74 6.02
C GLN A 126 -10.63 -11.71 6.22
N VAL A 127 -9.40 -12.03 5.83
CA VAL A 127 -8.27 -11.10 5.96
C VAL A 127 -8.44 -9.90 5.02
N SER A 128 -8.99 -10.12 3.83
CA SER A 128 -9.30 -9.06 2.87
C SER A 128 -10.36 -8.08 3.42
N ILE A 129 -11.43 -8.61 4.01
CA ILE A 129 -12.47 -7.78 4.64
C ILE A 129 -11.92 -7.02 5.85
N GLY A 130 -11.10 -7.68 6.68
CA GLY A 130 -10.45 -7.03 7.81
C GLY A 130 -9.57 -5.84 7.39
N ALA A 131 -8.82 -5.98 6.29
CA ALA A 131 -8.02 -4.90 5.72
C ALA A 131 -8.87 -3.75 5.15
N ALA A 132 -9.98 -4.06 4.47
CA ALA A 132 -10.89 -3.05 3.95
C ALA A 132 -11.57 -2.25 5.09
N LEU A 133 -11.97 -2.94 6.16
CA LEU A 133 -12.57 -2.29 7.32
C LEU A 133 -11.56 -1.42 8.06
N SER A 134 -10.33 -1.92 8.29
CA SER A 134 -9.30 -1.16 9.00
C SER A 134 -8.90 0.12 8.26
N THR A 135 -8.77 0.06 6.94
CA THR A 135 -8.50 1.24 6.11
C THR A 135 -9.67 2.23 6.12
N THR A 136 -10.91 1.75 6.11
CA THR A 136 -12.10 2.63 6.21
C THR A 136 -12.13 3.36 7.56
N VAL A 137 -11.91 2.64 8.66
CA VAL A 137 -11.83 3.24 10.00
C VAL A 137 -10.67 4.24 10.09
N ALA A 138 -9.50 3.90 9.54
CA ALA A 138 -8.35 4.80 9.50
C ALA A 138 -8.66 6.09 8.74
N VAL A 139 -9.34 6.02 7.59
CA VAL A 139 -9.73 7.22 6.82
C VAL A 139 -10.69 8.10 7.63
N ILE A 140 -11.67 7.50 8.32
CA ILE A 140 -12.60 8.26 9.17
C ILE A 140 -11.85 8.95 10.32
N LEU A 141 -10.95 8.24 11.00
CA LEU A 141 -10.13 8.80 12.09
C LEU A 141 -9.23 9.93 11.58
N ILE A 142 -8.63 9.79 10.39
CA ILE A 142 -7.83 10.85 9.77
C ILE A 142 -8.69 12.07 9.47
N LEU A 143 -9.92 11.91 8.96
CA LEU A 143 -10.82 13.04 8.68
C LEU A 143 -11.25 13.76 9.97
N ILE A 144 -11.55 13.03 11.03
CA ILE A 144 -11.91 13.62 12.32
C ILE A 144 -10.69 14.33 12.93
N GLY A 145 -9.53 13.67 12.99
CA GLY A 145 -8.30 14.26 13.53
C GLY A 145 -7.93 15.54 12.78
N THR A 146 -7.90 15.48 11.45
CA THR A 146 -7.64 16.68 10.63
C THR A 146 -8.68 17.78 10.88
N SER A 147 -9.96 17.45 11.04
CA SER A 147 -10.99 18.47 11.33
C SER A 147 -10.78 19.18 12.68
N ILE A 148 -10.24 18.48 13.68
CA ILE A 148 -9.89 19.02 15.00
C ILE A 148 -8.60 19.86 14.92
N ASP A 149 -7.66 19.46 14.05
CA ASP A 149 -6.37 20.13 13.87
C ASP A 149 -6.42 21.38 12.97
N ILE A 150 -7.47 21.57 12.16
CA ILE A 150 -7.66 22.76 11.30
C ILE A 150 -7.48 24.08 12.05
N PRO A 151 -8.17 24.37 13.18
CA PRO A 151 -8.06 25.66 13.85
C PRO A 151 -6.66 25.97 14.38
N THR A 152 -5.87 24.96 14.74
CA THR A 152 -4.50 25.12 15.26
C THR A 152 -3.45 25.17 14.16
N CYS A 153 -3.64 24.41 13.07
CA CYS A 153 -2.66 24.28 11.99
C CYS A 153 -2.79 25.32 10.87
N PHE A 154 -3.99 25.89 10.66
CA PHE A 154 -4.20 26.93 9.64
C PHE A 154 -3.36 28.22 9.84
N PRO A 155 -3.16 28.76 11.05
CA PRO A 155 -2.37 29.98 11.22
C PRO A 155 -0.86 29.79 11.01
N VAL A 156 -0.34 28.57 11.17
CA VAL A 156 1.10 28.27 11.00
C VAL A 156 1.48 27.95 9.56
N SER A 157 0.54 27.46 8.74
CA SER A 157 0.81 27.11 7.34
C SER A 157 1.12 28.33 6.46
N PHE A 158 0.48 29.49 6.72
CA PHE A 158 0.79 30.75 6.02
C PHE A 158 2.17 31.32 6.36
N ARG A 159 2.76 30.94 7.50
CA ARG A 159 4.09 31.41 7.90
C ARG A 159 5.22 30.68 7.18
N PHE A 160 4.97 29.47 6.67
CA PHE A 160 5.94 28.69 5.89
C PHE A 160 6.16 29.26 4.47
N ASP A 161 5.17 29.92 3.88
CA ASP A 161 5.29 30.56 2.56
C ASP A 161 6.21 31.80 2.58
N GLN A 162 6.50 32.36 3.78
CA GLN A 162 7.43 33.48 3.97
C GLN A 162 8.90 33.07 4.25
N GLY A 163 9.29 31.81 3.99
CA GLY A 163 10.70 31.45 3.85
C GLY A 163 11.48 31.21 5.16
N ILE A 164 10.88 30.64 6.20
CA ILE A 164 11.62 30.25 7.42
C ILE A 164 12.15 28.81 7.27
N PRO A 165 13.48 28.57 7.40
CA PRO A 165 14.08 27.25 7.15
C PRO A 165 13.61 26.19 8.16
N HIS A 166 13.41 24.97 7.64
CA HIS A 166 12.87 23.75 8.27
C HIS A 166 13.39 23.37 9.68
N GLY A 167 14.46 23.98 10.18
CA GLY A 167 15.11 23.61 11.45
C GLY A 167 14.41 24.10 12.73
N LYS A 168 13.55 25.13 12.67
CA LYS A 168 12.91 25.70 13.88
C LYS A 168 11.53 25.10 14.22
N PHE A 169 10.89 24.42 13.28
CA PHE A 169 9.55 23.84 13.49
C PHE A 169 9.59 22.57 14.37
N LEU A 170 10.66 21.78 14.27
CA LEU A 170 10.82 20.57 15.09
C LEU A 170 11.08 20.88 16.57
N LEU A 171 11.67 22.03 16.90
CA LEU A 171 11.97 22.39 18.29
C LEU A 171 10.76 22.95 19.06
N THR A 172 9.76 23.49 18.37
CA THR A 172 8.54 24.01 19.03
C THR A 172 7.51 22.92 19.30
N ALA A 173 7.46 21.86 18.48
CA ALA A 173 6.57 20.72 18.71
C ALA A 173 7.05 19.78 19.84
N TYR A 174 8.35 19.73 20.14
CA TYR A 174 8.89 18.90 21.24
C TYR A 174 8.77 19.56 22.62
N GLN A 175 8.44 20.85 22.71
CA GLN A 175 8.38 21.57 23.99
C GLN A 175 6.96 21.60 24.61
N GLU A 176 5.97 21.09 23.88
CA GLU A 176 4.56 20.97 24.32
C GLU A 176 4.15 19.50 24.57
N ILE A 177 5.13 18.59 24.70
CA ILE A 177 4.99 17.22 25.20
C ILE A 177 5.93 17.08 26.41
#